data_AF-A0A497NZF1-F1
#
_entry.id   AF-A0A497NZF1-F1
#
_cell.length_a   1.000
_cell.length_b   1.000
_cell.length_c   1.000
_cell.angle_alpha   90.00
_cell.angle_beta   90.00
_cell.angle_gamma   90.00
#
_symmetry.space_group_name_H-M   'P 1'
#
loop_
_entity.id
_entity.type
_entity.pdbx_description
1 polymer ?
#
loop_
_entity_poly.entity_id
_entity_poly.type
_entity_poly.pdbx_seq_one_letter_code
_entity_poly.pdbx_strand_id
1 'polypeptide(L)'
;MPRYKAPFDWEFKHFQLLAQRWAGKDKRLQDYACNILAPKLVVLDNYIDKLEDGEVKKRLEEVRTLLKRIGEVQWIQMADIVTNLALKVGKTTINIDVAKELGRK
;
A
#
# COMPACT_ATOMS: atom_id res chain seq x y z
N MET A 1 -10.55 33.26 29.70
CA MET A 1 -9.35 32.44 29.47
C MET A 1 -9.08 32.37 27.97
N PRO A 2 -7.90 32.79 27.49
CA PRO A 2 -7.58 32.67 26.08
C PRO A 2 -7.39 31.20 25.73
N ARG A 3 -8.14 30.69 24.74
CA ARG A 3 -7.88 29.36 24.16
C ARG A 3 -6.50 29.41 23.52
N TYR A 4 -5.59 28.55 23.96
CA TYR A 4 -4.33 28.31 23.28
C TYR A 4 -4.67 27.84 21.84
N LYS A 5 -4.48 28.70 20.85
CA LYS A 5 -4.57 28.29 19.44
C LYS A 5 -3.37 27.39 19.20
N ALA A 6 -3.60 26.10 19.01
CA ALA A 6 -2.56 25.21 18.51
C ALA A 6 -2.02 25.83 17.20
N PRO A 7 -0.70 25.99 17.04
CA PRO A 7 -0.13 26.71 15.89
C PRO A 7 -0.23 25.93 14.55
N PHE A 8 -1.07 24.89 14.48
CA PHE A 8 -1.10 23.90 13.39
C PHE A 8 -2.47 23.77 12.68
N ASP A 9 -3.32 24.79 12.76
CA ASP A 9 -4.73 24.69 12.36
C ASP A 9 -5.05 25.00 10.88
N TRP A 10 -4.08 25.16 9.96
CA TRP A 10 -4.45 25.58 8.58
C TRP A 10 -3.68 24.98 7.38
N GLU A 11 -2.64 24.17 7.53
CA GLU A 11 -2.08 23.44 6.39
C GLU A 11 -1.47 22.10 6.81
N PHE A 12 -2.29 21.06 7.00
CA PHE A 12 -1.82 19.70 6.74
C PHE A 12 -1.60 19.55 5.23
N LYS A 13 -0.59 20.25 4.70
CA LYS A 13 0.02 19.92 3.41
C LYS A 13 0.37 18.44 3.50
N HIS A 14 -0.21 17.65 2.61
CA HIS A 14 -0.04 16.20 2.63
C HIS A 14 1.45 15.89 2.59
N PHE A 15 2.00 15.43 3.72
CA PHE A 15 3.40 15.07 3.79
C PHE A 15 3.57 13.74 3.06
N GLN A 16 3.98 13.82 1.79
CA GLN A 16 4.22 12.65 0.95
C GLN A 16 5.71 12.31 0.96
N LEU A 17 6.04 11.08 1.33
CA LEU A 17 7.40 10.57 1.27
C LEU A 17 7.85 10.43 -0.19
N LEU A 18 9.16 10.59 -0.44
CA LEU A 18 9.73 10.37 -1.77
C LEU A 18 9.43 8.95 -2.29
N ALA A 19 9.49 7.95 -1.41
CA ALA A 19 9.13 6.57 -1.74
C ALA A 19 7.65 6.43 -2.16
N GLN A 20 6.73 7.14 -1.50
CA GLN A 20 5.31 7.16 -1.88
C GLN A 20 5.12 7.82 -3.25
N ARG A 21 5.85 8.91 -3.52
CA ARG A 21 5.82 9.57 -4.84
C ARG A 21 6.38 8.69 -5.94
N TRP A 22 7.44 7.93 -5.64
CA TRP A 22 8.06 7.00 -6.58
C TRP A 22 7.16 5.81 -6.88
N ALA A 23 6.58 5.20 -5.84
CA ALA A 23 5.59 4.13 -5.99
C ALA A 23 4.32 4.58 -6.75
N GLY A 24 4.01 5.87 -6.76
CA GLY A 24 2.95 6.44 -7.61
C GLY A 24 3.29 6.46 -9.10
N LYS A 25 4.59 6.54 -9.45
CA LYS A 25 5.07 6.52 -10.84
C LYS A 25 5.32 5.09 -11.33
N ASP A 26 5.94 4.26 -10.49
CA ASP A 26 6.20 2.86 -10.78
C ASP A 26 5.40 1.98 -9.82
N LYS A 27 4.31 1.42 -10.35
CA LYS A 27 3.39 0.57 -9.59
C LYS A 27 4.02 -0.76 -9.18
N ARG A 28 5.07 -1.24 -9.86
CA ARG A 28 5.73 -2.53 -9.51
C ARG A 28 6.38 -2.46 -8.14
N LEU A 29 6.85 -1.27 -7.73
CA LEU A 29 7.40 -1.06 -6.40
C LEU A 29 6.39 -1.32 -5.29
N GLN A 30 5.10 -1.11 -5.55
CA GLN A 30 4.04 -1.44 -4.59
C GLN A 30 3.90 -2.96 -4.43
N ASP A 31 4.08 -3.73 -5.50
CA ASP A 31 4.02 -5.20 -5.47
C ASP A 31 5.22 -5.82 -4.74
N TYR A 32 6.36 -5.13 -4.75
CA TYR A 32 7.58 -5.58 -4.08
C TYR A 32 7.62 -5.17 -2.60
N ALA A 33 6.95 -4.09 -2.24
CA ALA A 33 6.83 -3.67 -0.85
C ALA A 33 6.07 -4.73 -0.04
N CYS A 34 6.53 -4.95 1.20
CA CYS A 34 5.91 -5.93 2.12
C CYS A 34 5.75 -7.34 1.51
N ASN A 35 6.73 -7.76 0.70
CA ASN A 35 6.70 -9.05 0.02
C ASN A 35 8.07 -9.75 0.14
N ILE A 36 8.10 -10.91 0.80
CA ILE A 36 9.35 -11.68 0.99
C ILE A 36 9.89 -12.24 -0.33
N LEU A 37 9.00 -12.52 -1.29
CA LEU A 37 9.37 -13.06 -2.59
C LEU A 37 9.63 -11.95 -3.63
N ALA A 38 9.73 -10.68 -3.22
CA ALA A 38 10.03 -9.56 -4.11
C ALA A 38 11.23 -9.80 -5.04
N PRO A 39 12.38 -10.37 -4.59
CA PRO A 39 13.48 -10.66 -5.50
C PRO A 39 13.10 -11.65 -6.62
N LYS A 40 12.27 -12.64 -6.31
CA LYS A 40 11.79 -13.62 -7.30
C LYS A 40 10.77 -13.01 -8.25
N LEU A 41 9.91 -12.11 -7.75
CA LEU A 41 8.99 -11.34 -8.60
C LEU A 41 9.75 -10.48 -9.60
N VAL A 42 10.80 -9.78 -9.16
CA VAL A 42 11.63 -8.97 -10.08
C VAL A 42 12.23 -9.82 -11.20
N VAL A 43 12.75 -11.01 -10.86
CA VAL A 43 13.29 -11.94 -11.87
C VAL A 43 12.19 -12.34 -12.86
N LEU A 44 11.00 -12.71 -12.37
CA LEU A 44 9.88 -13.10 -13.20
C LEU A 44 9.39 -11.95 -14.09
N ASP A 45 9.29 -10.74 -13.56
CA ASP A 45 8.87 -9.54 -14.28
C ASP A 45 9.83 -9.23 -15.44
N ASN A 46 11.14 -9.37 -15.20
CA ASN A 46 12.16 -9.22 -16.23
C ASN A 46 12.06 -10.27 -17.35
N TYR A 47 11.54 -11.47 -17.08
CA TYR A 47 11.27 -12.48 -18.10
C TYR A 47 9.97 -12.16 -18.86
N ILE A 48 8.91 -11.80 -18.15
CA ILE A 48 7.62 -11.42 -18.74
C ILE A 48 7.78 -10.24 -19.71
N ASP A 49 8.60 -9.24 -19.35
CA ASP A 49 8.85 -8.06 -20.18
C ASP A 49 9.57 -8.37 -21.50
N LYS A 50 10.30 -9.49 -21.55
CA LYS A 50 11.05 -9.92 -22.75
C LYS A 50 10.25 -10.87 -23.64
N LEU A 51 9.10 -11.34 -23.20
CA LEU A 51 8.27 -12.26 -23.95
C LEU A 51 7.29 -11.50 -24.85
N GLU A 52 7.10 -12.04 -26.05
CA GLU A 52 6.02 -11.62 -26.94
C GLU A 52 4.66 -11.96 -26.32
N ASP A 53 3.63 -11.20 -26.72
CA ASP A 53 2.27 -11.46 -26.25
C ASP A 53 1.79 -12.82 -26.77
N GLY A 54 1.56 -13.73 -25.82
CA GLY A 54 1.21 -15.11 -26.11
C GLY A 54 0.75 -15.86 -24.86
N GLU A 55 0.43 -17.14 -25.05
CA GLU A 55 -0.08 -17.98 -23.96
C GLU A 55 0.94 -18.15 -22.83
N VAL A 56 2.23 -18.24 -23.17
CA VAL A 56 3.32 -18.36 -22.19
C VAL A 56 3.38 -17.13 -21.28
N LYS A 57 3.27 -15.93 -21.84
CA LYS A 57 3.27 -14.68 -21.07
C LYS A 57 2.09 -14.62 -20.11
N LYS A 58 0.88 -14.96 -20.58
CA LYS A 58 -0.32 -15.02 -19.73
C LYS A 58 -0.16 -15.99 -18.56
N ARG A 59 0.34 -17.20 -18.82
CA ARG A 59 0.60 -18.18 -17.75
C ARG A 59 1.63 -17.69 -16.75
N LEU A 60 2.68 -16.99 -17.20
CA LEU A 60 3.68 -16.41 -16.30
C LEU A 60 3.11 -15.24 -15.47
N GLU A 61 2.19 -14.44 -16.03
CA GLU A 61 1.47 -13.40 -15.29
C GLU A 61 0.55 -14.00 -14.21
N GLU A 62 -0.07 -15.15 -14.47
CA GLU A 62 -0.82 -15.90 -13.46
C GLU A 62 0.11 -16.40 -12.33
N VAL A 63 1.25 -16.98 -12.69
CA VAL A 63 2.28 -17.42 -11.73
C VAL A 63 2.80 -16.24 -10.91
N ARG A 64 3.02 -15.08 -11.54
CA ARG A 64 3.43 -13.83 -10.87
C ARG A 64 2.41 -13.44 -9.82
N THR A 65 1.13 -13.49 -10.15
CA THR A 65 0.04 -13.16 -9.22
C THR A 65 -0.01 -14.09 -8.02
N LEU A 66 0.19 -15.39 -8.25
CA LEU A 66 0.28 -16.39 -7.17
C LEU A 66 1.49 -16.15 -6.27
N LEU A 67 2.67 -15.93 -6.86
CA LEU A 67 3.90 -15.66 -6.10
C LEU A 67 3.81 -14.38 -5.29
N LYS A 68 3.19 -13.34 -5.84
CA LYS A 68 2.94 -12.08 -5.11
C LYS A 68 2.16 -12.36 -3.84
N ARG A 69 1.03 -13.04 -3.95
CA ARG A 69 0.17 -13.37 -2.81
C ARG A 69 0.89 -14.24 -1.77
N ILE A 70 1.67 -15.22 -2.20
CA ILE A 70 2.45 -16.07 -1.29
C ILE A 70 3.46 -15.23 -0.50
N GLY A 71 4.21 -14.37 -1.19
CA GLY A 71 5.24 -13.56 -0.54
C GLY A 71 4.68 -12.46 0.38
N GLU A 72 3.49 -11.93 0.08
CA GLU A 72 2.74 -11.04 0.99
C GLU A 72 2.33 -11.77 2.27
N VAL A 73 1.78 -13.00 2.15
CA VAL A 73 1.40 -13.79 3.33
C VAL A 73 2.61 -14.14 4.18
N GLN A 74 3.72 -14.53 3.57
CA GLN A 74 4.96 -14.81 4.30
C GLN A 74 5.48 -13.57 5.02
N TRP A 75 5.37 -12.39 4.38
CA TRP A 75 5.75 -11.12 5.03
C TRP A 75 4.87 -10.83 6.25
N ILE A 76 3.55 -11.00 6.13
CA ILE A 76 2.59 -10.81 7.23
C ILE A 76 2.91 -11.74 8.41
N GLN A 77 3.27 -13.01 8.14
CA GLN A 77 3.67 -13.97 9.18
C GLN A 77 4.91 -13.53 9.97
N MET A 78 5.80 -12.77 9.34
CA MET A 78 7.01 -12.22 9.95
C MET A 78 6.83 -10.80 10.52
N ALA A 79 5.72 -10.15 10.21
CA ALA A 79 5.43 -8.80 10.69
C ALA A 79 5.20 -8.79 12.20
N ASP A 80 5.40 -7.63 12.82
CA ASP A 80 5.18 -7.47 14.25
C ASP A 80 3.70 -7.65 14.64
N ILE A 81 3.47 -7.91 15.92
CA ILE A 81 2.13 -8.20 16.45
C ILE A 81 1.17 -7.01 16.23
N VAL A 82 1.66 -5.77 16.31
CA VAL A 82 0.81 -4.57 16.12
C VAL A 82 0.38 -4.45 14.67
N THR A 83 1.29 -4.67 13.70
CA THR A 83 0.95 -4.73 12.28
C THR A 83 -0.08 -5.81 11.99
N ASN A 84 0.09 -7.02 12.54
CA ASN A 84 -0.88 -8.11 12.36
C ASN A 84 -2.24 -7.82 13.00
N LEU A 85 -2.27 -7.22 14.19
CA LEU A 85 -3.50 -6.77 14.83
C LEU A 85 -4.20 -5.68 14.00
N ALA A 86 -3.44 -4.71 13.48
CA ALA A 86 -3.97 -3.65 12.64
C ALA A 86 -4.58 -4.20 11.34
N LEU A 87 -3.92 -5.15 10.68
CA LEU A 87 -4.47 -5.85 9.51
C LEU A 87 -5.76 -6.61 9.83
N LYS A 88 -5.82 -7.27 10.99
CA LYS A 88 -7.00 -8.02 11.45
C LYS A 88 -8.20 -7.12 11.77
N VAL A 89 -7.96 -5.98 12.42
CA VAL A 89 -9.01 -5.00 12.77
C VAL A 89 -9.46 -4.23 11.54
N GLY A 90 -8.54 -3.89 10.64
CA GLY A 90 -8.83 -3.11 9.44
C GLY A 90 -9.12 -1.64 9.75
N LYS A 91 -10.08 -1.04 9.03
CA LYS A 91 -10.41 0.39 9.17
C LYS A 91 -11.11 0.68 10.50
N THR A 92 -10.54 1.61 11.26
CA THR A 92 -11.13 2.23 12.46
C THR A 92 -11.42 3.72 12.25
N THR A 93 -11.48 4.19 11.00
CA THR A 93 -11.77 5.60 10.72
C THR A 93 -13.25 5.89 10.98
N ILE A 94 -13.52 6.59 12.08
CA ILE A 94 -14.79 7.30 12.27
C ILE A 94 -14.70 8.53 11.37
N ASN A 95 -15.41 8.53 10.24
CA ASN A 95 -15.63 9.75 9.47
C ASN A 95 -16.58 10.63 10.30
N ILE A 96 -16.02 11.48 11.15
CA ILE A 96 -16.79 12.55 11.80
C ILE A 96 -16.95 13.64 10.75
N ASP A 97 -18.11 13.64 10.10
CA ASP A 97 -18.51 14.69 9.19
C ASP A 97 -18.89 15.91 10.04
N VAL A 98 -17.88 16.72 10.39
CA VAL A 98 -18.00 17.88 11.29
C VAL A 98 -19.07 18.86 10.79
N ALA A 99 -19.32 18.92 9.48
CA ALA A 99 -20.36 19.72 8.87
C ALA A 99 -21.78 19.25 9.25
N LYS A 100 -21.96 17.93 9.44
CA LYS A 100 -23.25 17.33 9.77
C LYS A 100 -23.57 17.43 11.27
N GLU A 101 -22.54 17.41 12.12
CA GLU A 101 -22.70 17.57 13.57
C GLU A 101 -22.87 19.04 14.02
N LEU A 102 -22.41 20.01 13.23
CA LEU A 102 -22.55 21.44 13.55
C LEU A 102 -23.90 22.07 13.15
N GLY A 103 -24.85 21.30 12.60
CA GLY A 103 -26.23 21.73 12.42
C GLY A 103 -26.43 23.03 11.62
N ARG A 104 -25.49 23.41 10.76
CA ARG A 104 -25.66 24.56 9.86
C ARG A 104 -26.28 24.07 8.55
N LYS A 105 -27.59 24.24 8.46
CA LYS A 105 -28.30 24.35 7.17
C LYS A 105 -27.78 25.57 6.41
#